data_AF-A0A022XY38-F1
#
_entry.id   AF-A0A022XY38-F1
#
_cell.length_a   1.000
_cell.length_b   1.000
_cell.length_c   1.000
_cell.angle_alpha   90.00
_cell.angle_beta   90.00
_cell.angle_gamma   90.00
#
_symmetry.space_group_name_H-M   'P 1'
#
loop_
_entity.id
_entity.type
_entity.pdbx_description
1 polymer ?
#
loop_
_entity_poly.entity_id
_entity_poly.type
_entity_poly.pdbx_seq_one_letter_code
_entity_poly.pdbx_strand_id
1 'polypeptide(L)'
;MSVNYDLSSETSGGGNSHKPGIMLVEPVQYDGTSFSSLCTAVITLKQRITLGHIIRAITDNHLHHFYFCTVDEKYYGCRDFVTQAIAQLVRYNYIYPDIGSHFPQQQPLPSNNLYQLLGHRFLTPGGTPSPCPVDKGWFRYYDRVLSDEMRYNA
;
A
#
# COMPACT_ATOMS: atom_id res chain seq x y z
N MET A 1 0.69 -9.29 22.15
CA MET A 1 1.41 -8.23 21.43
C MET A 1 0.56 -6.97 21.49
N SER A 2 0.98 -5.99 22.28
CA SER A 2 0.36 -4.67 22.32
C SER A 2 0.78 -3.91 21.07
N VAL A 3 -0.12 -3.83 20.09
CA VAL A 3 0.06 -3.01 18.89
C VAL A 3 0.07 -1.56 19.35
N ASN A 4 1.16 -0.85 19.10
CA ASN A 4 1.35 0.52 19.56
C ASN A 4 0.45 1.45 18.73
N TYR A 5 -0.53 2.06 19.40
CA TYR A 5 -1.52 2.94 18.79
C TYR A 5 -0.98 4.37 18.81
N ASP A 6 -0.80 4.99 17.65
CA ASP A 6 -1.06 6.43 17.55
C ASP A 6 -2.04 6.69 16.40
N LEU A 7 -3.09 7.41 16.76
CA LEU A 7 -4.04 8.12 15.91
C LEU A 7 -3.41 9.50 15.69
N SER A 8 -2.87 9.83 14.51
CA SER A 8 -3.55 10.56 13.41
C SER A 8 -2.43 11.24 12.57
N SER A 9 -2.57 11.72 11.33
CA SER A 9 -3.29 12.92 10.86
C SER A 9 -3.29 14.14 11.80
N GLU A 10 -2.22 14.37 12.57
CA GLU A 10 -1.96 15.65 13.26
C GLU A 10 -1.14 16.57 12.35
N THR A 11 -1.53 17.85 12.27
CA THR A 11 -0.77 18.90 11.61
C THR A 11 0.65 18.92 12.16
N SER A 12 1.61 18.44 11.37
CA SER A 12 3.00 18.29 11.76
C SER A 12 3.59 19.64 12.16
N GLY A 13 3.80 19.80 13.46
CA GLY A 13 4.65 20.85 14.01
C GLY A 13 6.08 20.62 13.56
N GLY A 14 6.51 21.36 12.54
CA GLY A 14 7.90 21.72 12.29
C GLY A 14 8.91 20.58 12.14
N GLY A 15 8.98 19.99 10.94
CA GLY A 15 10.21 19.33 10.46
C GLY A 15 9.99 18.08 9.62
N ASN A 16 9.74 18.25 8.31
CA ASN A 16 9.69 17.11 7.39
C ASN A 16 11.11 16.57 7.14
N SER A 17 11.56 15.62 7.96
CA SER A 17 12.77 14.85 7.65
C SER A 17 12.40 13.62 6.82
N HIS A 18 12.92 13.54 5.60
CA HIS A 18 12.78 12.37 4.73
C HIS A 18 14.02 11.51 4.88
N LYS A 19 13.85 10.23 5.25
CA LYS A 19 14.97 9.28 5.35
C LYS A 19 14.92 8.28 4.19
N PRO A 20 16.06 7.98 3.54
CA PRO A 20 16.11 6.88 2.57
C PRO A 20 15.87 5.57 3.32
N GLY A 21 14.91 4.78 2.84
CA GLY A 21 14.70 3.40 3.29
C GLY A 21 15.29 2.41 2.29
N ILE A 22 15.70 1.23 2.75
CA ILE A 22 16.04 0.11 1.87
C ILE A 22 14.78 -0.74 1.73
N MET A 23 14.27 -0.90 0.51
CA MET A 23 13.24 -1.90 0.22
C MET A 23 13.91 -3.26 0.07
N LEU A 24 13.72 -4.13 1.07
CA LEU A 24 14.13 -5.52 0.98
C LEU A 24 12.97 -6.35 0.45
N VAL A 25 13.13 -6.97 -0.71
CA VAL A 25 12.18 -7.96 -1.24
C VAL A 25 12.82 -9.32 -1.04
N GLU A 26 12.35 -10.04 -0.04
CA GLU A 26 12.67 -11.45 0.13
C GLU A 26 11.54 -12.27 -0.50
N PRO A 27 11.78 -12.95 -1.64
CA PRO A 27 10.79 -13.83 -2.23
C PRO A 27 10.61 -15.05 -1.34
N VAL A 28 9.64 -14.98 -0.43
CA VAL A 28 9.26 -16.12 0.41
C VAL A 28 8.21 -16.92 -0.33
N GLN A 29 8.49 -18.21 -0.56
CA GLN A 29 7.48 -19.16 -0.98
C GLN A 29 6.64 -19.50 0.26
N TYR A 30 5.38 -19.04 0.27
CA TYR A 30 4.46 -19.40 1.34
C TYR A 30 3.86 -20.78 1.04
N ASP A 31 3.88 -21.67 2.04
CA ASP A 31 3.25 -23.00 1.97
C ASP A 31 1.71 -22.94 1.84
N GLY A 32 1.14 -21.77 2.10
CA GLY A 32 -0.28 -21.47 1.99
C GLY A 32 -0.57 -20.00 2.27
N THR A 33 -1.85 -19.63 2.33
CA THR A 33 -2.25 -18.25 2.66
C THR A 33 -1.69 -17.83 4.02
N SER A 34 -1.17 -16.60 4.12
CA SER A 34 -0.80 -16.03 5.41
C SER A 34 -2.05 -15.70 6.22
N PHE A 35 -2.27 -16.45 7.30
CA PHE A 35 -3.37 -16.22 8.25
C PHE A 35 -3.01 -15.19 9.33
N SER A 36 -1.76 -14.73 9.38
CA SER A 36 -1.27 -13.77 10.38
C SER A 36 -1.48 -12.30 10.00
N SER A 37 -1.82 -12.02 8.74
CA SER A 37 -2.14 -10.66 8.30
C SER A 37 -3.52 -10.23 8.81
N LEU A 38 -3.64 -8.95 9.18
CA LEU A 38 -4.93 -8.36 9.56
C LEU A 38 -5.91 -8.33 8.38
N CYS A 39 -5.40 -8.14 7.16
CA CYS A 39 -6.12 -8.34 5.89
C CYS A 39 -5.10 -8.57 4.76
N THR A 40 -5.37 -9.57 3.92
CA THR A 40 -4.70 -9.86 2.65
C THR A 40 -5.73 -9.73 1.54
N ALA A 41 -5.45 -8.90 0.54
CA ALA A 41 -6.26 -8.81 -0.68
C ALA A 41 -5.57 -9.54 -1.82
N VAL A 42 -6.34 -10.30 -2.58
CA VAL A 42 -5.89 -11.04 -3.76
C VAL A 42 -6.37 -10.33 -5.00
N ILE A 43 -5.43 -10.00 -5.88
CA ILE A 43 -5.67 -9.29 -7.13
C ILE A 43 -5.46 -10.27 -8.29
N THR A 44 -6.36 -10.24 -9.26
CA THR A 44 -6.23 -11.09 -10.45
C THR A 44 -5.25 -10.49 -11.46
N LEU A 45 -4.28 -11.29 -11.88
CA LEU A 45 -3.39 -10.96 -12.99
C LEU A 45 -4.13 -11.16 -14.32
N LYS A 46 -4.00 -10.22 -15.25
CA LYS A 46 -4.67 -10.28 -16.57
C LYS A 46 -4.11 -11.36 -17.49
N GLN A 47 -2.84 -11.70 -17.29
CA GLN A 47 -2.10 -12.64 -18.14
C GLN A 47 -0.93 -13.25 -17.35
N ARG A 48 -0.09 -14.04 -18.01
CA ARG A 48 1.18 -14.50 -17.44
C ARG A 48 2.13 -13.32 -17.21
N ILE A 49 1.99 -12.69 -16.05
CA ILE A 49 2.90 -11.66 -15.57
C ILE A 49 4.07 -12.35 -14.86
N THR A 50 5.28 -11.98 -15.23
CA THR A 50 6.50 -12.48 -14.59
C THR A 50 6.92 -11.52 -13.48
N LEU A 51 7.74 -12.00 -12.55
CA LEU A 51 8.38 -11.12 -11.55
C LEU A 51 9.16 -9.97 -12.23
N GLY A 52 9.79 -10.23 -13.37
CA GLY A 52 10.50 -9.20 -14.15
C GLY A 52 9.59 -8.07 -14.63
N HIS A 53 8.34 -8.36 -15.02
CA HIS A 53 7.37 -7.32 -15.37
C HIS A 53 7.00 -6.44 -14.18
N ILE A 54 6.84 -7.03 -12.99
CA ILE A 54 6.54 -6.30 -11.76
C ILE A 54 7.72 -5.41 -11.37
N ILE A 55 8.93 -5.95 -11.39
CA ILE A 55 10.16 -5.20 -11.09
C ILE A 55 10.30 -4.03 -12.06
N ARG A 56 10.12 -4.24 -13.37
CA ARG A 56 10.20 -3.18 -14.39
C ARG A 56 9.18 -2.08 -14.16
N ALA A 57 7.93 -2.42 -13.81
CA ALA A 57 6.92 -1.41 -13.50
C ALA A 57 7.35 -0.48 -12.36
N ILE A 58 8.12 -0.99 -11.39
CA ILE A 58 8.67 -0.23 -10.26
C ILE A 58 9.97 0.52 -10.66
N THR A 59 10.87 -0.14 -11.38
CA THR A 59 12.20 0.42 -11.70
C THR A 59 12.14 1.46 -12.82
N ASP A 60 11.42 1.17 -13.89
CA ASP A 60 11.38 2.01 -15.09
C ASP A 60 10.61 3.32 -14.84
N ASN A 61 9.74 3.33 -13.83
CA ASN A 61 9.05 4.53 -13.34
C ASN A 61 9.72 5.14 -12.12
N HIS A 62 10.95 4.74 -11.78
CA HIS A 62 11.71 5.30 -10.67
C HIS A 62 11.04 5.25 -9.28
N LEU A 63 10.03 4.40 -9.08
CA LEU A 63 9.34 4.27 -7.79
C LEU A 63 10.29 3.79 -6.69
N HIS A 64 11.31 3.02 -7.04
CA HIS A 64 12.35 2.58 -6.10
C HIS A 64 13.17 3.73 -5.49
N HIS A 65 13.14 4.93 -6.06
CA HIS A 65 13.68 6.15 -5.44
C HIS A 65 12.65 6.82 -4.52
N PHE A 66 12.11 6.02 -3.60
CA PHE A 66 11.10 6.43 -2.63
C PHE A 66 11.71 6.68 -1.24
N TYR A 67 11.16 7.65 -0.55
CA TYR A 67 11.56 8.07 0.77
C TYR A 67 10.34 8.08 1.70
N PHE A 68 10.47 7.41 2.83
CA PHE A 68 9.46 7.47 3.88
C PHE A 68 9.44 8.85 4.52
N CYS A 69 8.25 9.33 4.85
CA CYS A 69 8.12 10.51 5.70
C CYS A 69 8.31 10.08 7.15
N THR A 70 9.12 10.80 7.93
CA THR A 70 9.30 10.53 9.36
C THR A 70 8.67 11.63 10.18
N VAL A 71 7.70 11.27 11.03
CA VAL A 71 7.05 12.16 12.00
C VAL A 71 7.10 11.44 13.35
N ASP A 72 7.63 12.10 14.39
CA ASP A 72 7.77 11.53 15.75
C ASP A 72 8.40 10.13 15.77
N GLU A 73 9.50 9.97 15.03
CA GLU A 73 10.24 8.70 14.84
C GLU A 73 9.46 7.57 14.16
N LYS A 74 8.26 7.85 13.64
CA LYS A 74 7.42 6.90 12.91
C LYS A 74 7.54 7.09 11.41
N TYR A 75 7.49 5.99 10.68
CA TYR A 75 7.63 5.97 9.22
C TYR A 75 6.26 5.90 8.53
N TYR A 76 6.03 6.83 7.61
CA TYR A 76 4.82 6.94 6.82
C TYR A 76 5.13 6.87 5.33
N GLY A 77 4.12 6.55 4.52
CA GLY A 77 4.25 6.46 3.06
C GLY A 77 4.32 5.04 2.50
N CYS A 78 4.36 3.99 3.34
CA CYS A 78 4.34 2.60 2.85
C CYS A 78 3.12 2.31 1.96
N ARG A 79 1.93 2.78 2.38
CA ARG A 79 0.69 2.64 1.62
C ARG A 79 0.71 3.47 0.34
N ASP A 80 1.33 4.64 0.35
CA ASP A 80 1.50 5.48 -0.84
C ASP A 80 2.42 4.81 -1.87
N PHE A 81 3.54 4.22 -1.43
CA PHE A 81 4.38 3.41 -2.31
C PHE A 81 3.58 2.29 -2.98
N VAL A 82 2.81 1.53 -2.19
CA VAL A 82 1.98 0.43 -2.70
C VAL A 82 0.92 0.95 -3.68
N THR A 83 0.21 2.03 -3.34
CA THR A 83 -0.77 2.69 -4.21
C THR A 83 -0.16 3.05 -5.56
N GLN A 84 1.03 3.66 -5.56
CA GLN A 84 1.69 4.09 -6.80
C GLN A 84 2.27 2.92 -7.62
N ALA A 85 2.76 1.87 -6.96
CA ALA A 85 3.16 0.64 -7.63
C ALA A 85 1.97 -0.03 -8.33
N ILE A 86 0.82 -0.12 -7.65
CA ILE A 86 -0.43 -0.65 -8.24
C ILE A 86 -0.88 0.22 -9.42
N ALA A 87 -0.81 1.55 -9.29
CA ALA A 87 -1.13 2.46 -10.39
C ALA A 87 -0.30 2.18 -11.65
N GLN A 88 0.99 1.89 -11.52
CA GLN A 88 1.81 1.49 -12.67
C GLN A 88 1.43 0.11 -13.22
N LEU A 89 1.17 -0.88 -12.37
CA LEU A 89 0.71 -2.20 -12.83
C LEU A 89 -0.62 -2.12 -13.59
N VAL A 90 -1.54 -1.24 -13.17
CA VAL A 90 -2.78 -0.94 -13.90
C VAL A 90 -2.48 -0.24 -15.23
N ARG A 91 -1.59 0.76 -15.24
CA ARG A 91 -1.19 1.51 -16.45
C ARG A 91 -0.55 0.61 -17.50
N TYR A 92 0.28 -0.35 -17.11
CA TYR A 92 0.84 -1.38 -18.01
C TYR A 92 -0.16 -2.49 -18.37
N ASN A 93 -1.40 -2.40 -17.92
CA ASN A 93 -2.46 -3.37 -18.19
C ASN A 93 -2.14 -4.77 -17.64
N TYR A 94 -1.42 -4.87 -16.52
CA TYR A 94 -1.05 -6.15 -15.90
C TYR A 94 -2.11 -6.67 -14.93
N ILE A 95 -2.85 -5.76 -14.29
CA ILE A 95 -3.89 -6.07 -13.31
C ILE A 95 -5.15 -5.21 -13.54
N TYR A 96 -6.23 -5.59 -12.87
CA TYR A 96 -7.33 -4.68 -12.51
C TYR A 96 -7.18 -4.32 -11.02
N PRO A 97 -7.60 -3.12 -10.58
CA PRO A 97 -7.57 -2.75 -9.16
C PRO A 97 -8.65 -3.46 -8.33
N ASP A 98 -9.55 -4.20 -8.96
CA ASP A 98 -10.58 -4.99 -8.30
C ASP A 98 -9.99 -6.17 -7.51
N ILE A 99 -10.48 -6.33 -6.28
CA ILE A 99 -10.13 -7.39 -5.36
C ILE A 99 -10.95 -8.63 -5.73
N GLY A 100 -10.26 -9.70 -6.13
CA GLY A 100 -10.89 -10.97 -6.47
C GLY A 100 -11.29 -11.78 -5.24
N SER A 101 -10.46 -11.74 -4.19
CA SER A 101 -10.77 -12.33 -2.89
C SER A 101 -9.94 -11.68 -1.78
N HIS A 102 -10.30 -11.94 -0.53
CA HIS A 102 -9.56 -11.45 0.63
C HIS A 102 -9.54 -12.47 1.77
N PHE A 103 -8.55 -12.33 2.64
CA PHE A 103 -8.41 -13.11 3.85
C PHE A 103 -8.06 -12.21 5.05
N PRO A 104 -8.60 -12.42 6.26
CA PRO A 104 -9.70 -13.33 6.59
C PRO A 104 -10.99 -12.96 5.86
N GLN A 105 -11.87 -13.94 5.66
CA GLN A 105 -13.19 -13.66 5.10
C GLN A 105 -13.94 -12.77 6.07
N GLN A 106 -14.19 -11.55 5.61
CA GLN A 106 -14.83 -10.52 6.40
C GLN A 106 -15.98 -9.93 5.61
N GLN A 107 -17.16 -9.89 6.22
CA GLN A 107 -18.35 -9.32 5.59
C GLN A 107 -18.89 -8.12 6.39
N PRO A 108 -19.09 -6.96 5.75
CA PRO A 108 -18.67 -6.60 4.39
C PRO A 108 -17.22 -6.09 4.32
N LEU A 109 -16.51 -6.41 3.23
CA LEU A 109 -15.32 -5.69 2.82
C LEU A 109 -15.75 -4.26 2.42
N PRO A 110 -15.07 -3.20 2.87
CA PRO A 110 -15.54 -1.82 2.72
C PRO A 110 -15.58 -1.38 1.24
N SER A 111 -14.75 -2.00 0.41
CA SER A 111 -14.72 -1.79 -1.03
C SER A 111 -14.10 -3.01 -1.73
N ASN A 112 -14.58 -3.30 -2.93
CA ASN A 112 -13.91 -4.24 -3.85
C ASN A 112 -12.77 -3.57 -4.63
N ASN A 113 -12.54 -2.26 -4.48
CA ASN A 113 -11.43 -1.55 -5.11
C ASN A 113 -10.24 -1.44 -4.15
N LEU A 114 -9.06 -1.86 -4.63
CA LEU A 114 -7.84 -1.91 -3.82
C LEU A 114 -7.36 -0.53 -3.34
N TYR A 115 -7.51 0.54 -4.13
CA TYR A 115 -7.13 1.88 -3.71
C TYR A 115 -7.95 2.36 -2.51
N GLN A 116 -9.24 2.04 -2.52
CA GLN A 116 -10.13 2.36 -1.40
C GLN A 116 -9.81 1.49 -0.19
N LEU A 117 -9.47 0.21 -0.37
CA LEU A 117 -9.06 -0.67 0.73
C LEU A 117 -7.78 -0.17 1.42
N LEU A 118 -6.80 0.33 0.67
CA LEU A 118 -5.56 0.91 1.21
C LEU A 118 -5.82 2.16 2.09
N GLY A 119 -6.96 2.82 1.89
CA GLY A 119 -7.46 3.91 2.74
C GLY A 119 -8.09 3.46 4.06
N HIS A 120 -7.95 2.19 4.43
CA HIS A 120 -8.47 1.64 5.67
C HIS A 120 -7.37 0.96 6.49
N ARG A 121 -7.62 0.77 7.78
CA ARG A 121 -6.85 -0.10 8.67
C ARG A 121 -7.75 -1.15 9.29
N PHE A 122 -7.20 -2.34 9.42
CA PHE A 122 -7.78 -3.44 10.16
C PHE A 122 -7.08 -3.51 11.51
N LEU A 123 -7.84 -3.52 12.61
CA LEU A 123 -7.26 -3.60 13.97
C LEU A 123 -7.19 -5.03 14.49
N THR A 124 -8.07 -5.88 13.99
CA THR A 124 -8.09 -7.31 14.28
C THR A 124 -8.39 -8.08 12.98
N PRO A 125 -7.89 -9.31 12.83
CA PRO A 125 -8.27 -10.16 11.70
C PRO A 125 -9.78 -10.35 11.67
N GLY A 126 -10.43 -9.98 10.57
CA GLY A 126 -11.89 -10.11 10.41
C GLY A 126 -12.70 -9.06 11.17
N GLY A 127 -12.05 -8.08 11.80
CA GLY A 127 -12.70 -6.99 12.53
C GLY A 127 -12.91 -5.74 11.68
N THR A 128 -13.99 -5.00 11.92
CA THR A 128 -14.45 -3.87 11.09
C THR A 128 -13.31 -2.91 10.73
N PRO A 129 -13.10 -2.62 9.43
CA PRO A 129 -12.06 -1.69 9.02
C PRO A 129 -12.42 -0.26 9.44
N SER A 130 -11.42 0.50 9.86
CA SER A 130 -11.55 1.91 10.16
C SER A 130 -10.94 2.76 9.04
N PRO A 131 -11.59 3.86 8.60
CA PRO A 131 -10.99 4.82 7.69
C PRO A 131 -9.65 5.33 8.22
N CYS A 132 -8.62 5.25 7.38
CA CYS A 132 -7.30 5.74 7.69
C CYS A 132 -6.66 6.14 6.36
N PRO A 133 -6.75 7.41 5.97
CA PRO A 133 -6.23 7.86 4.68
C PRO A 133 -4.74 7.54 4.51
N VAL A 134 -4.32 7.50 3.25
CA VAL A 134 -2.96 7.19 2.83
C VAL A 134 -2.08 8.42 3.08
N ASP A 135 -1.08 8.25 3.93
CA ASP A 135 -0.03 9.24 4.16
C ASP A 135 0.96 9.22 2.99
N LYS A 136 1.30 10.39 2.46
CA LYS A 136 2.25 10.52 1.34
C LYS A 136 3.68 10.33 1.81
N GLY A 137 4.46 9.56 1.06
CA GLY A 137 5.91 9.65 1.10
C GLY A 137 6.43 10.62 0.04
N TRP A 138 7.73 10.56 -0.23
CA TRP A 138 8.36 11.36 -1.27
C TRP A 138 9.01 10.49 -2.35
N PHE A 139 8.76 10.84 -3.61
CA PHE A 139 9.39 10.22 -4.76
C PHE A 139 10.33 11.22 -5.41
N ARG A 140 11.58 10.83 -5.64
CA ARG A 140 12.59 11.76 -6.16
C ARG A 140 12.46 12.05 -7.66
N TYR A 141 12.05 11.05 -8.44
CA TYR A 141 12.01 11.13 -9.92
C TYR A 141 10.69 10.62 -10.51
N TYR A 142 9.64 10.56 -9.70
CA TYR A 142 8.36 10.02 -10.11
C TYR A 142 7.23 10.97 -9.70
N ASP A 143 6.45 11.36 -10.70
CA ASP A 143 5.24 12.14 -10.49
C ASP A 143 4.10 11.21 -10.08
N ARG A 144 3.54 11.50 -8.90
CA ARG A 144 2.47 10.72 -8.32
C ARG A 144 1.24 10.73 -9.23
N VAL A 145 0.73 9.55 -9.56
CA VAL A 145 -0.60 9.40 -10.19
C VAL A 145 -1.66 9.67 -9.13
N LEU A 146 -2.59 10.57 -9.43
CA LEU A 146 -3.70 10.91 -8.54
C LEU A 146 -5.03 10.47 -9.18
N SER A 147 -5.91 9.94 -8.35
CA SER A 147 -7.28 9.53 -8.69
C SER A 147 -8.16 9.71 -7.47
N ASP A 148 -9.43 10.02 -7.67
CA ASP A 148 -10.42 10.19 -6.59
C ASP A 148 -10.64 8.90 -5.78
N GLU A 149 -10.30 7.74 -6.35
CA GLU A 149 -10.35 6.45 -5.65
C GLU A 149 -9.21 6.30 -4.62
N MET A 150 -8.11 7.03 -4.80
CA MET A 150 -6.95 6.99 -3.91
C MET A 150 -7.20 7.89 -2.71
N ARG A 151 -7.47 7.25 -1.55
CA ARG A 151 -7.86 7.93 -0.30
C ARG A 151 -6.68 8.60 0.40
N TYR A 152 -6.08 9.61 -0.21
CA TYR A 152 -5.07 10.44 0.43
C TYR A 152 -5.69 11.38 1.48
N ASN A 153 -4.90 11.79 2.47
CA ASN A 153 -5.26 12.96 3.29
C ASN A 153 -5.32 14.21 2.38
N ALA A 154 -6.37 15.03 2.58
CA ALA A 154 -6.54 16.33 1.94
C ALA A 154 -5.45 17.30 2.40
#